data_AF-A0A5D2UI21-F1
#
_entry.id   AF-A0A5D2UI21-F1
#
_cell.length_a   1.000
_cell.length_b   1.000
_cell.length_c   1.000
_cell.angle_alpha   90.00
_cell.angle_beta   90.00
_cell.angle_gamma   90.00
#
_symmetry.space_group_name_H-M   'P 1'
#
loop_
_entity.id
_entity.type
_entity.pdbx_description
1 polymer ?
#
loop_
_entity_poly.entity_id
_entity_poly.type
_entity_poly.pdbx_seq_one_letter_code
_entity_poly.pdbx_strand_id
1 'polypeptide(L)' 'EDQSIVRASYLNGESYSYWKIRMKIFIQANDFYVWRIISNGDLKVPNDENEWEDDNKKKAQLNAKVMNSFLC' A
#
# COMPACT_ATOMS: atom_id res chain seq x y z
N GLU A 1 -5.72 -27.72 -14.60
CA GLU A 1 -4.64 -27.09 -13.80
C GLU A 1 -5.18 -25.82 -13.19
N ASP A 2 -5.62 -25.90 -11.94
CA ASP A 2 -5.97 -24.73 -11.13
C ASP A 2 -4.67 -24.06 -10.70
N GLN A 3 -4.30 -22.99 -11.39
CA GLN A 3 -3.22 -22.14 -10.92
C GLN A 3 -3.69 -21.38 -9.69
N SER A 4 -3.26 -21.89 -8.55
CA SER A 4 -3.34 -21.28 -7.23
C SER A 4 -3.12 -19.77 -7.35
N ILE A 5 -4.19 -19.04 -7.07
CA ILE A 5 -4.14 -17.68 -6.57
C ILE A 5 -3.20 -17.72 -5.33
N VAL A 6 -2.47 -16.65 -5.04
CA VAL A 6 -1.60 -16.48 -3.84
C VAL A 6 -0.12 -16.87 -4.01
N ARG A 7 0.53 -16.31 -5.02
CA ARG A 7 1.87 -15.73 -4.82
C ARG A 7 2.00 -14.52 -5.73
N ALA A 8 2.29 -13.34 -5.16
CA ALA A 8 2.58 -12.17 -5.97
C ALA A 8 3.68 -12.54 -6.97
N SER A 9 3.39 -12.48 -8.27
CA SER A 9 4.43 -12.72 -9.27
C SER A 9 5.52 -11.66 -9.04
N TYR A 10 6.76 -12.11 -9.14
CA TYR A 10 7.94 -11.28 -8.95
C TYR A 10 7.76 -9.93 -9.67
N LEU A 11 7.83 -8.82 -8.91
CA LEU A 11 7.68 -7.45 -9.43
C LEU A 11 8.91 -7.07 -10.27
N ASN A 12 9.05 -7.67 -11.45
CA ASN A 12 10.14 -7.37 -12.40
C ASN A 12 9.81 -6.23 -13.38
N GLY A 13 8.69 -5.53 -13.17
CA GLY A 13 8.30 -4.36 -13.97
C GLY A 13 7.69 -4.67 -15.35
N GLU A 14 7.77 -5.91 -15.86
CA GLU A 14 7.24 -6.28 -17.19
C GLU A 14 5.72 -6.12 -17.32
N SER A 15 5.00 -5.96 -16.21
CA SER A 15 3.54 -5.82 -16.18
C SER A 15 3.05 -4.74 -15.22
N TYR A 16 3.75 -3.60 -15.15
CA TYR A 16 3.42 -2.52 -14.21
C TYR A 16 1.95 -2.05 -14.31
N SER A 17 1.40 -1.93 -15.53
CA SER A 17 -0.01 -1.52 -15.72
C SER A 17 -1.00 -2.54 -15.13
N TYR A 18 -0.74 -3.83 -15.36
CA TYR A 18 -1.54 -4.92 -14.81
C TYR A 18 -1.48 -4.95 -13.27
N TRP A 19 -0.27 -4.86 -12.70
CA TRP A 19 -0.08 -4.84 -11.25
C TRP A 19 -0.71 -3.62 -10.58
N LYS A 20 -0.60 -2.45 -11.22
CA LYS A 20 -1.22 -1.22 -10.74
C LYS A 20 -2.73 -1.34 -10.62
N ILE A 21 -3.40 -1.97 -11.58
CA ILE A 21 -4.84 -2.22 -11.54
C ILE A 21 -5.21 -3.21 -10.42
N ARG A 22 -4.44 -4.29 -10.28
CA ARG A 22 -4.68 -5.31 -9.25
C ARG A 22 -4.46 -4.78 -7.82
N MET A 23 -3.37 -4.05 -7.59
CA MET A 23 -3.07 -3.38 -6.32
C MET A 23 -4.15 -2.36 -5.97
N LYS A 24 -4.64 -1.58 -6.94
CA LYS A 24 -5.76 -0.66 -6.74
C LYS A 24 -7.01 -1.40 -6.24
N ILE A 25 -7.43 -2.45 -6.96
CA ILE A 25 -8.64 -3.22 -6.60
C ILE A 25 -8.49 -3.88 -5.22
N PHE A 26 -7.32 -4.47 -4.93
CA PHE A 26 -7.05 -5.13 -3.66
C PHE A 26 -7.12 -4.18 -2.47
N ILE A 27 -6.46 -3.02 -2.54
CA ILE A 27 -6.50 -2.02 -1.48
C ILE A 27 -7.91 -1.47 -1.32
N GLN A 28 -8.59 -1.13 -2.43
CA GLN A 28 -9.97 -0.62 -2.37
C GLN A 28 -10.95 -1.60 -1.71
N ALA A 29 -10.79 -2.89 -1.96
CA ALA A 29 -11.63 -3.94 -1.38
C ALA A 29 -11.36 -4.16 0.12
N ASN A 30 -10.12 -3.96 0.58
CA ASN A 30 -9.77 -4.12 1.99
C ASN A 30 -10.02 -2.85 2.81
N ASP A 31 -9.60 -1.69 2.29
CA ASP A 31 -9.76 -0.39 2.95
C ASP A 31 -9.74 0.75 1.91
N PHE A 32 -10.93 1.26 1.60
CA PHE A 32 -11.09 2.36 0.66
C PHE A 32 -10.47 3.68 1.15
N TYR A 33 -10.42 3.90 2.47
CA TYR A 33 -9.81 5.10 3.06
C TYR A 33 -8.29 5.08 2.85
N VAL A 34 -7.67 3.92 3.04
CA VAL A 34 -6.26 3.69 2.70
C VAL A 34 -5.99 4.00 1.22
N TRP A 35 -6.81 3.50 0.29
CA TRP A 35 -6.66 3.80 -1.14
C TRP A 35 -6.67 5.31 -1.41
N ARG A 36 -7.64 6.04 -0.85
CA ARG A 36 -7.76 7.51 -1.00
C ARG A 36 -6.48 8.24 -0.60
N ILE A 37 -5.88 7.83 0.51
CA ILE A 37 -4.66 8.47 1.02
C ILE A 37 -3.46 8.18 0.10
N ILE A 38 -3.30 6.93 -0.35
CA ILE A 38 -2.25 6.57 -1.31
C ILE A 38 -2.42 7.35 -2.62
N SER A 39 -3.65 7.41 -3.15
CA SER A 39 -3.93 8.08 -4.43
C SER A 39 -3.74 9.59 -4.38
N ASN A 40 -3.96 10.21 -3.22
CA ASN A 40 -3.79 11.65 -3.04
C ASN A 40 -2.33 12.05 -2.73
N GLY A 41 -1.46 11.10 -2.38
CA GLY A 41 -0.04 11.37 -2.12
C GLY A 41 0.25 12.11 -0.81
N ASP A 42 -0.71 12.17 0.11
CA ASP A 42 -0.63 12.99 1.34
C ASP A 42 0.15 12.35 2.52
N LEU A 43 0.75 11.18 2.29
CA LEU A 43 1.60 10.48 3.26
C LEU A 43 3.03 11.01 3.23
N LYS A 44 3.22 12.30 3.50
CA LYS A 44 4.53 12.81 3.94
C LYS A 44 4.59 12.68 5.46
N VAL A 45 5.36 11.70 5.92
CA VAL A 45 5.76 11.57 7.33
C VAL A 45 7.16 12.15 7.45
N PRO A 46 7.45 13.01 8.44
CA PRO A 46 8.82 13.47 8.69
C PRO A 46 9.77 12.28 8.92
N ASN A 47 11.03 12.41 8.51
CA ASN A 47 11.99 11.30 8.63
C ASN A 47 12.46 11.07 10.08
N ASP A 48 12.38 12.09 10.95
CA ASP A 48 12.76 11.96 12.35
C ASP A 48 11.54 11.67 13.22
N GLU A 49 11.50 10.49 13.84
CA GLU A 49 10.43 10.05 14.73
C GLU A 49 10.29 10.92 15.98
N ASN A 50 11.37 11.60 16.41
CA ASN A 50 11.33 12.47 17.58
C ASN A 50 10.51 13.75 17.34
N GLU A 51 10.33 14.13 16.07
CA GLU A 51 9.50 15.26 15.65
C GLU A 51 8.06 14.84 15.33
N TRP A 52 7.70 13.58 15.59
CA TRP A 52 6.37 13.07 15.23
C TRP A 52 5.29 13.53 16.19
N GLU A 53 4.45 14.43 15.70
CA GLU A 53 3.13 14.64 16.26
C GLU A 53 2.22 13.42 16.03
N ASP A 54 1.11 13.36 16.76
CA ASP A 54 0.17 12.22 16.69
C ASP A 54 -0.36 11.96 15.27
N ASP A 55 -0.49 13.00 14.45
CA ASP A 55 -0.89 12.86 13.06
C ASP A 55 0.21 12.22 12.19
N ASN A 56 1.49 12.46 12.50
CA ASN A 56 2.62 11.79 11.85
C ASN A 56 2.65 10.30 12.21
N LYS A 57 2.38 9.96 13.47
CA LYS A 57 2.27 8.56 13.94
C LYS A 57 1.13 7.82 13.24
N LYS A 58 -0.05 8.44 13.11
CA LYS A 58 -1.19 7.85 12.38
C LYS A 58 -0.85 7.59 10.92
N LYS A 59 -0.19 8.54 10.26
CA LYS A 59 0.30 8.40 8.88
C LYS A 59 1.34 7.28 8.74
N ALA A 60 2.29 7.18 9.67
CA ALA A 60 3.28 6.11 9.68
C ALA A 60 2.66 4.72 9.87
N GLN A 61 1.70 4.59 10.80
CA GLN A 61 0.95 3.34 10.99
C GLN A 61 0.14 2.96 9.76
N LEU A 62 -0.47 3.95 9.08
CA LEU A 62 -1.17 3.72 7.84
C LEU A 62 -0.22 3.22 6.74
N ASN A 63 0.95 3.84 6.59
CA ASN A 63 1.97 3.40 5.64
C ASN A 63 2.43 1.96 5.95
N ALA A 64 2.63 1.63 7.22
CA ALA A 64 2.98 0.26 7.63
C ALA A 64 1.88 -0.75 7.28
N LYS A 65 0.60 -0.41 7.50
CA LYS A 65 -0.54 -1.26 7.08
C LYS A 65 -0.56 -1.47 5.57
N VAL A 66 -0.33 -0.42 4.80
CA VAL A 66 -0.24 -0.48 3.33
C VAL A 66 0.87 -1.42 2.87
N MET A 67 2.07 -1.25 3.42
CA MET A 67 3.22 -2.10 3.09
C MET A 67 2.96 -3.55 3.48
N ASN A 68 2.34 -3.80 4.63
CA ASN A 68 1.95 -5.14 5.04
C ASN A 68 0.92 -5.76 4.08
N SER A 69 -0.07 -4.99 3.62
CA SER A 69 -1.04 -5.41 2.60
C SER A 69 -0.42 -5.70 1.22
N PHE A 70 0.76 -5.15 0.91
CA PHE A 70 1.48 -5.49 -0.32
C PHE A 70 2.39 -6.72 -0.18
N LEU A 71 2.80 -7.06 1.04
CA LEU A 71 3.76 -8.12 1.32
C LEU A 71 3.12 -9.45 1.75
N CYS A 72 1.91 -9.42 2.32
CA CYS A 72 1.10 -10.60 2.66
C CYS A 72 -0.02 -10.83 1.64
#